data_AF-A0A7S4FG32-F1
#
_entry.id   AF-A0A7S4FG32-F1
#
_cell.length_a   1.000
_cell.length_b   1.000
_cell.length_c   1.000
_cell.angle_alpha   90.00
_cell.angle_beta   90.00
_cell.angle_gamma   90.00
#
_symmetry.space_group_name_H-M   'P 1'
#
loop_
_entity.id
_entity.type
_entity.pdbx_description
1 polymer ?
#
loop_
_entity_poly.entity_id
_entity_poly.type
_entity_poly.pdbx_seq_one_letter_code
_entity_poly.pdbx_strand_id
1 'polypeptide(L)'
;ARATPPVNSPLPHKSTMAYQSSESKKEEFRKYLEKSSVIDALTKVLVTLYEEPDRPEKPVDFIKKALGGPSQSDFDSLKAENDELKAKIQQLQSQLGQTAPAEE
;
A
#
# COMPACT_ATOMS: atom_id res chain seq x y z
N ALA A 1 43.49 -14.00 -62.00
CA ALA A 1 43.01 -13.39 -60.74
C ALA A 1 41.58 -13.82 -60.50
N ARG A 2 41.31 -14.70 -59.54
CA ARG A 2 39.94 -15.02 -59.09
C ARG A 2 39.96 -15.00 -57.58
N ALA A 3 39.54 -13.87 -57.02
CA ALA A 3 39.46 -13.66 -55.58
C ALA A 3 38.16 -14.28 -55.07
N THR A 4 38.27 -15.23 -54.15
CA THR A 4 37.14 -15.67 -53.31
C THR A 4 37.16 -14.84 -52.03
N PRO A 5 36.06 -14.15 -51.65
CA PRO A 5 36.00 -13.46 -50.36
C PRO A 5 35.74 -14.46 -49.22
N PRO A 6 36.30 -14.24 -48.01
CA PRO A 6 36.02 -15.09 -46.86
C PRO A 6 34.83 -14.57 -46.02
N VAL A 7 34.10 -15.55 -45.50
CA VAL A 7 33.37 -15.57 -44.22
C VAL A 7 32.33 -14.48 -43.96
N ASN A 8 31.06 -14.88 -43.94
CA ASN A 8 30.03 -14.19 -43.20
C ASN A 8 29.26 -15.21 -42.36
N SER A 9 29.79 -15.51 -41.17
CA SER A 9 29.04 -16.24 -40.14
C SER A 9 28.01 -15.26 -39.55
N PRO A 10 26.72 -15.62 -39.43
CA PRO A 10 25.75 -14.73 -38.83
C PRO A 10 26.05 -14.61 -37.33
N LEU A 11 26.23 -13.36 -36.87
CA LEU A 11 26.27 -12.99 -35.46
C LEU A 11 25.03 -13.56 -34.74
N PRO A 12 25.15 -14.08 -33.50
CA PRO A 12 23.99 -14.48 -32.73
C PRO A 12 23.11 -13.24 -32.46
N HIS A 13 21.84 -13.32 -32.83
CA HIS A 13 20.80 -12.36 -32.48
C HIS A 13 20.62 -12.27 -30.95
N LYS A 14 21.53 -11.59 -30.25
CA LYS A 14 21.27 -11.08 -28.90
C LYS A 14 20.42 -9.83 -29.02
N SER A 15 19.12 -9.97 -29.30
CA SER A 15 18.14 -8.87 -29.07
C SER A 15 16.68 -9.29 -29.05
N THR A 16 16.31 -10.51 -29.46
CA THR A 16 14.88 -10.90 -29.52
C THR A 16 14.29 -11.44 -28.22
N MET A 17 15.12 -11.79 -27.22
CA MET A 17 14.66 -12.26 -25.89
C MET A 17 14.46 -11.15 -24.83
N ALA A 18 14.72 -9.88 -25.16
CA ALA A 18 14.53 -8.77 -24.23
C ALA A 18 13.13 -8.14 -24.32
N TYR A 19 12.52 -8.12 -25.51
CA TYR A 19 11.21 -7.48 -25.73
C TYR A 19 10.04 -8.24 -25.10
N GLN A 20 10.07 -9.58 -25.11
CA GLN A 20 9.07 -10.40 -24.41
C GLN A 20 9.11 -10.25 -22.88
N SER A 21 10.13 -9.57 -22.32
CA SER A 21 10.37 -9.55 -20.87
C SER A 21 9.95 -8.26 -20.17
N SER A 22 9.44 -7.25 -20.88
CA SER A 22 9.00 -5.97 -20.27
C SER A 22 7.54 -5.63 -20.55
N GLU A 23 7.04 -5.86 -21.76
CA GLU A 23 5.62 -5.63 -22.09
C GLU A 23 4.72 -6.67 -21.43
N SER A 24 5.10 -7.95 -21.46
CA SER A 24 4.37 -9.02 -20.77
C SER A 24 4.31 -8.79 -19.25
N LYS A 25 5.39 -8.31 -18.63
CA LYS A 25 5.40 -7.95 -17.19
C LYS A 25 4.48 -6.77 -16.89
N LYS A 26 4.45 -5.76 -17.77
CA LYS A 26 3.51 -4.63 -17.63
C LYS A 26 2.06 -5.09 -17.77
N GLU A 27 1.79 -6.01 -18.69
CA GLU A 27 0.45 -6.55 -18.89
C GLU A 27 -0.01 -7.40 -17.70
N GLU A 28 0.85 -8.28 -17.18
CA GLU A 28 0.57 -9.05 -15.95
C GLU A 28 0.29 -8.13 -14.76
N PHE A 29 1.06 -7.05 -14.61
CA PHE A 29 0.83 -6.07 -13.54
C PHE A 29 -0.51 -5.35 -13.70
N ARG A 30 -0.87 -4.95 -14.93
CA ARG A 30 -2.19 -4.36 -15.21
C ARG A 30 -3.33 -5.34 -14.86
N LYS A 31 -3.25 -6.59 -15.33
CA LYS A 31 -4.22 -7.64 -15.02
C LYS A 31 -4.32 -7.90 -13.51
N TYR A 32 -3.20 -7.85 -12.81
CA TYR A 32 -3.18 -7.96 -11.35
C TYR A 32 -3.96 -6.83 -10.69
N LEU A 33 -3.73 -5.57 -11.10
CA LEU A 33 -4.45 -4.41 -10.56
C LEU A 33 -5.94 -4.43 -10.89
N GLU A 34 -6.31 -4.90 -12.09
CA GLU A 34 -7.71 -5.10 -12.50
C GLU A 34 -8.38 -6.20 -11.66
N LYS A 35 -7.74 -7.37 -11.54
CA LYS A 35 -8.28 -8.52 -10.79
C LYS A 35 -8.38 -8.24 -9.29
N SER A 36 -7.50 -7.41 -8.74
CA SER A 36 -7.53 -6.98 -7.34
C SER A 36 -8.40 -5.74 -7.10
N SER A 37 -9.08 -5.23 -8.13
CA SER A 37 -9.95 -4.04 -8.08
C SER A 37 -9.24 -2.77 -7.57
N VAL A 38 -7.91 -2.72 -7.65
CA VAL A 38 -7.11 -1.55 -7.25
C VAL A 38 -7.43 -0.37 -8.18
N ILE A 39 -7.64 -0.63 -9.46
CA ILE A 39 -8.01 0.40 -10.44
C ILE A 39 -9.38 0.99 -10.11
N ASP A 40 -10.38 0.14 -9.81
CA ASP A 40 -11.72 0.59 -9.42
C ASP A 40 -11.69 1.42 -8.13
N ALA A 41 -10.93 0.99 -7.12
CA ALA A 41 -10.78 1.71 -5.88
C ALA A 41 -10.15 3.09 -6.08
N LEU A 42 -9.04 3.17 -6.82
CA LEU A 42 -8.39 4.45 -7.14
C LEU A 42 -9.30 5.36 -7.97
N THR A 43 -10.02 4.80 -8.93
CA THR A 43 -10.97 5.55 -9.77
C THR A 43 -12.07 6.14 -8.91
N LYS A 44 -12.66 5.36 -8.00
CA LYS A 44 -13.70 5.84 -7.09
C LYS A 44 -13.22 7.00 -6.22
N VAL A 45 -12.02 6.90 -5.65
CA VAL A 45 -11.43 7.98 -4.84
C VAL A 45 -11.23 9.26 -5.66
N LEU A 46 -10.77 9.15 -6.89
CA LEU A 46 -10.60 10.31 -7.78
C LEU A 46 -11.94 10.93 -8.19
N VAL A 47 -12.97 10.11 -8.43
CA VAL A 47 -14.34 10.59 -8.68
C VAL A 47 -14.87 11.33 -7.46
N THR A 48 -14.74 10.77 -6.26
CA THR A 48 -15.18 11.45 -5.03
C THR A 48 -14.44 12.78 -4.84
N LEU A 49 -13.13 12.84 -5.12
CA LEU A 49 -12.37 14.09 -5.06
C LEU A 49 -12.81 15.11 -6.12
N TYR A 50 -13.28 14.65 -7.28
CA TYR A 50 -13.81 15.51 -8.34
C TYR A 50 -15.22 16.04 -8.03
N GLU A 51 -16.05 15.22 -7.39
CA GLU A 51 -17.42 15.55 -6.99
C GLU A 51 -17.48 16.43 -5.74
N GLU A 52 -16.43 16.46 -4.91
CA GLU A 52 -16.35 17.32 -3.74
C GLU A 52 -16.51 18.80 -4.13
N PRO A 53 -17.59 19.47 -3.68
CA PRO A 53 -17.89 20.85 -4.07
C PRO A 53 -16.88 21.85 -3.49
N ASP A 54 -16.27 21.51 -2.35
CA ASP A 54 -15.20 22.26 -1.72
C ASP A 54 -13.89 21.51 -1.93
N ARG A 55 -13.00 22.05 -2.77
CA ARG A 55 -11.74 21.37 -3.07
C ARG A 55 -10.90 21.36 -1.79
N PRO A 56 -10.56 20.18 -1.24
CA PRO A 56 -9.82 20.12 0.01
C PRO A 56 -8.46 20.83 -0.17
N GLU A 57 -8.08 21.69 0.78
CA GLU A 57 -6.76 22.33 0.80
C GLU A 57 -5.61 21.30 0.76
N LYS A 58 -5.87 20.08 1.24
CA LYS A 58 -4.93 18.95 1.31
C LYS A 58 -5.48 17.71 0.57
N PRO A 59 -5.43 17.68 -0.77
CA PRO A 59 -5.99 16.58 -1.56
C PRO A 59 -5.31 15.24 -1.29
N VAL A 60 -4.02 15.24 -0.93
CA VAL A 60 -3.28 14.02 -0.58
C VAL A 60 -3.85 13.37 0.68
N ASP A 61 -4.23 14.16 1.69
CA ASP A 61 -4.77 13.62 2.93
C ASP A 61 -6.21 13.10 2.75
N PHE A 62 -6.98 13.75 1.88
CA PHE A 62 -8.28 13.24 1.44
C PHE A 62 -8.17 11.86 0.78
N ILE A 63 -7.23 11.70 -0.16
CA ILE A 63 -6.99 10.42 -0.85
C ILE A 63 -6.59 9.33 0.14
N LYS A 64 -5.69 9.62 1.09
CA LYS A 64 -5.29 8.66 2.14
C LYS A 64 -6.49 8.18 2.96
N LYS A 65 -7.36 9.11 3.38
CA LYS A 65 -8.57 8.79 4.13
C LYS A 65 -9.55 7.96 3.30
N ALA A 66 -9.76 8.33 2.03
CA ALA A 66 -10.68 7.64 1.13
C ALA A 66 -10.21 6.21 0.76
N LEU A 67 -8.91 5.94 0.79
CA LEU A 67 -8.32 4.61 0.61
C LEU A 67 -8.31 3.76 1.90
N GLY A 68 -8.86 4.26 3.01
CA GLY A 68 -8.87 3.56 4.30
C GLY A 68 -7.52 3.55 5.01
N GLY A 69 -6.60 4.46 4.65
CA GLY A 69 -5.39 4.69 5.43
C GLY A 69 -5.75 5.26 6.81
N PRO A 70 -5.06 4.85 7.89
CA PRO A 70 -5.31 5.41 9.21
C PRO A 70 -5.16 6.93 9.13
N SER A 71 -6.26 7.63 9.42
CA SER A 71 -6.23 9.07 9.50
C SER A 71 -5.49 9.48 10.78
N GLN A 72 -4.94 10.70 10.82
CA GLN A 72 -4.32 11.22 12.04
C GLN A 72 -5.30 11.16 13.23
N SER A 73 -6.59 11.39 12.98
CA SER A 73 -7.66 11.23 13.97
C SER A 73 -7.84 9.78 14.44
N ASP A 74 -7.64 8.77 13.59
CA ASP A 74 -7.70 7.37 13.99
C ASP A 74 -6.50 7.02 14.88
N PHE A 75 -5.32 7.54 14.54
CA PHE A 75 -4.12 7.37 15.37
C PHE A 75 -4.28 8.03 16.74
N ASP A 76 -4.79 9.27 16.78
CA ASP A 76 -5.02 10.00 18.01
C ASP A 76 -6.10 9.31 18.88
N SER A 77 -7.16 8.78 18.26
CA SER A 77 -8.20 8.02 18.94
C SER A 77 -7.67 6.70 19.51
N LEU A 78 -6.91 5.92 18.72
CA LEU A 78 -6.27 4.69 19.18
C LEU A 78 -5.31 4.96 20.34
N LYS A 79 -4.57 6.07 20.28
CA LYS A 79 -3.64 6.46 21.33
C LYS A 79 -4.37 6.81 22.63
N ALA A 80 -5.46 7.58 22.55
CA ALA A 80 -6.30 7.91 23.69
C ALA A 80 -6.89 6.65 24.34
N GLU A 81 -7.41 5.72 23.55
CA GLU A 81 -7.93 4.44 24.04
C GLU A 81 -6.82 3.59 24.69
N ASN A 82 -5.62 3.58 24.12
CA ASN A 82 -4.47 2.87 24.69
C ASN A 82 -4.06 3.43 26.06
N ASP A 83 -4.05 4.75 26.19
CA ASP A 83 -3.71 5.43 27.44
C ASP A 83 -4.81 5.19 28.51
N GLU A 84 -6.09 5.20 28.14
CA GLU A 84 -7.20 4.88 29.05
C GLU A 84 -7.14 3.42 29.52
N LEU A 85 -6.87 2.48 28.60
CA LEU A 85 -6.73 1.06 28.94
C LEU A 85 -5.54 0.82 29.87
N LYS A 86 -4.40 1.49 29.65
CA LYS A 86 -3.26 1.44 30.57
C LYS A 86 -3.61 1.99 31.95
N ALA A 87 -4.34 3.11 32.03
CA ALA A 87 -4.80 3.67 33.30
C ALA A 87 -5.73 2.69 34.04
N LYS A 88 -6.68 2.06 33.33
CA LYS A 88 -7.56 1.03 33.89
C LYS A 88 -6.77 -0.20 34.39
N ILE A 89 -5.81 -0.68 33.61
CA ILE A 89 -4.95 -1.80 34.02
C ILE A 89 -4.20 -1.43 35.30
N GLN A 90 -3.61 -0.24 35.37
CA GLN A 90 -2.86 0.21 36.54
C GLN A 90 -3.76 0.37 37.77
N GLN A 91 -4.98 0.88 37.59
CA GLN A 91 -5.99 0.99 38.64
C GLN A 91 -6.43 -0.39 39.14
N LEU A 92 -6.74 -1.33 38.24
CA LEU A 92 -7.15 -2.68 38.58
C LEU A 92 -6.02 -3.48 39.23
N GLN A 93 -4.78 -3.31 38.77
CA GLN A 93 -3.59 -3.90 39.41
C GLN A 93 -3.39 -3.35 40.83
N SER A 94 -3.59 -2.05 41.03
CA SER A 94 -3.53 -1.44 42.36
C SER A 94 -4.64 -1.97 43.27
N GLN A 95 -5.85 -2.15 42.74
CA GLN A 95 -6.96 -2.76 43.49
C GLN A 95 -6.69 -4.22 43.83
N LEU A 96 -6.21 -5.04 42.89
CA LEU A 96 -5.83 -6.44 43.15
C LEU A 96 -4.73 -6.56 44.21
N GLY A 97 -3.75 -5.65 44.19
CA GLY A 97 -2.71 -5.58 45.22
C GLY A 97 -3.23 -5.10 46.58
N GLN A 98 -4.33 -4.34 46.62
CA GLN A 98 -4.98 -3.87 47.85
C GLN A 98 -6.03 -4.85 48.39
N THR A 99 -6.62 -5.71 47.54
CA THR A 99 -7.59 -6.74 47.93
C THR A 99 -6.94 -8.07 48.34
N ALA A 100 -5.61 -8.12 48.42
CA ALA A 100 -4.90 -9.21 49.08
C ALA A 100 -4.44 -8.83 50.51
N PRO A 101 -5.33 -8.50 51.47
CA PRO A 101 -5.01 -8.66 52.88
C PRO A 101 -5.63 -9.97 53.39
N ALA A 102 -4.78 -10.79 54.02
CA ALA A 102 -5.11 -11.79 55.03
C ALA A 102 -6.09 -12.90 54.64
N GLU A 103 -5.57 -13.97 54.04
CA GLU A 103 -5.96 -15.30 54.49
C GLU A 103 -4.94 -15.72 55.56
N GLU A 104 -5.31 -15.50 56.82
CA GLU A 104 -4.69 -16.07 58.05
C GLU A 104 -5.37 -17.41 58.38
#